data_AF-A0A7K6BE12-F1
#
_entry.id   AF-A0A7K6BE12-F1
#
_cell.length_a   1.000
_cell.length_b   1.000
_cell.length_c   1.000
_cell.angle_alpha   90.00
_cell.angle_beta   90.00
_cell.angle_gamma   90.00
#
_symmetry.space_group_name_H-M   'P 1'
#
loop_
_entity.id
_entity.type
_entity.pdbx_description
1 polymer ?
#
loop_
_entity_poly.entity_id
_entity_poly.type
_entity_poly.pdbx_seq_one_letter_code
_entity_poly.pdbx_strand_id
1 'polypeptide(L)'
;HPIVAGMLGVAFPPFCIVLGSLGLVCVTFVSTWCQYWRGGFALDGSAGTFNWHPVLMVTAMVVLYGAVPWAGLLGCCWVLGWAGGARRALPASAPLEFSQWVVGFSTFLLPWAPTWLRVVYKPLHVFFGSTILVLALASCVSGINEKLFFSLKNQTMEYQLLPPEAVFANTLGLLLILFVLLVLAALARPSWKRPDADSPDSCQ
;
A
#
# COMPACT_ATOMS: atom_id res chain seq x y z
N HIS A 1 -15.94 15.24 21.58
CA HIS A 1 -16.55 16.16 20.60
C HIS A 1 -17.52 15.40 19.70
N PRO A 2 -18.77 15.85 19.55
CA PRO A 2 -19.82 15.14 18.79
C PRO A 2 -19.49 14.96 17.29
N ILE A 3 -18.59 15.79 16.74
CA ILE A 3 -18.11 15.68 15.36
C ILE A 3 -17.31 14.39 15.14
N VAL A 4 -16.45 13.99 16.10
CA VAL A 4 -15.66 12.75 16.01
C VAL A 4 -16.55 11.51 16.16
N ALA A 5 -17.60 11.60 16.99
CA ALA A 5 -18.57 10.51 17.15
C ALA A 5 -19.46 10.31 15.91
N GLY A 6 -19.83 11.39 15.20
CA GLY A 6 -20.59 11.31 13.95
C GLY A 6 -19.81 10.67 12.79
N MET A 7 -18.50 10.92 12.71
CA MET A 7 -17.63 10.29 11.70
C MET A 7 -17.44 8.78 11.92
N LEU A 8 -17.75 8.27 13.11
CA LEU A 8 -17.65 6.84 13.44
C LEU A 8 -18.91 6.05 13.03
N GLY A 9 -20.00 6.70 12.61
CA GLY A 9 -21.24 6.05 12.15
C GLY A 9 -21.30 5.74 10.65
N VAL A 10 -20.19 5.87 9.92
CA VAL A 10 -20.14 5.63 8.48
C VAL A 10 -20.35 4.13 8.20
N ALA A 11 -21.30 3.79 7.34
CA ALA A 11 -21.50 2.41 6.91
C ALA A 11 -20.27 1.89 6.14
N PHE A 12 -20.06 0.58 6.13
CA PHE A 12 -18.91 -0.03 5.46
C PHE A 12 -18.80 0.33 3.96
N PRO A 13 -19.88 0.31 3.15
CA PRO A 13 -19.79 0.64 1.72
C PRO A 13 -19.29 2.06 1.38
N PRO A 14 -19.83 3.16 1.94
CA PRO A 14 -19.31 4.50 1.65
C PRO A 14 -17.87 4.68 2.12
N PHE A 15 -17.47 4.04 3.23
CA PHE A 15 -16.08 4.04 3.68
C PHE A 15 -15.15 3.41 2.64
N CYS A 16 -15.52 2.27 2.06
CA CYS A 16 -14.74 1.62 0.99
C CYS A 16 -14.60 2.50 -0.25
N ILE A 17 -15.64 3.24 -0.64
CA ILE A 17 -15.58 4.17 -1.79
C ILE A 17 -14.60 5.31 -1.52
N VAL A 18 -14.64 5.90 -0.33
CA VAL A 18 -13.70 6.96 0.08
C VAL A 18 -12.27 6.44 0.12
N LEU A 19 -12.05 5.24 0.65
CA LEU A 19 -10.73 4.64 0.72
C LEU A 19 -10.19 4.32 -0.69
N GLY A 20 -11.04 3.79 -1.57
CA GLY A 20 -10.70 3.51 -2.97
C GLY A 20 -10.37 4.76 -3.77
N SER A 21 -11.17 5.83 -3.62
CA SER A 21 -10.91 7.11 -4.31
C SER A 21 -9.63 7.77 -3.81
N LEU A 22 -9.37 7.76 -2.49
CA LEU A 22 -8.11 8.24 -1.91
C LEU A 22 -6.91 7.45 -2.46
N GLY A 23 -7.05 6.13 -2.59
CA GLY A 23 -6.02 5.29 -3.20
C GLY A 23 -5.73 5.67 -4.66
N LEU A 24 -6.77 5.88 -5.48
CA LEU A 24 -6.61 6.35 -6.86
C LEU A 24 -5.92 7.71 -6.93
N VAL A 25 -6.25 8.63 -6.02
CA VAL A 25 -5.57 9.93 -5.91
C VAL A 25 -4.09 9.76 -5.56
N CYS A 26 -3.73 8.83 -4.67
CA CYS A 26 -2.34 8.55 -4.35
C CYS A 26 -1.56 8.04 -5.57
N VAL A 27 -2.16 7.13 -6.36
CA VAL A 27 -1.58 6.58 -7.59
C VAL A 27 -1.37 7.65 -8.65
N THR A 28 -2.34 8.54 -8.85
CA THR A 28 -2.20 9.64 -9.81
C THR A 28 -1.14 10.64 -9.36
N PHE A 29 -1.10 11.00 -8.08
CA PHE A 29 -0.08 11.91 -7.53
C PHE A 29 1.34 11.35 -7.68
N VAL A 30 1.59 10.09 -7.32
CA VAL A 30 2.93 9.51 -7.47
C VAL A 30 3.34 9.38 -8.95
N SER A 31 2.37 9.12 -9.83
CA SER A 31 2.60 9.04 -11.26
C SER A 31 2.95 10.39 -11.87
N THR A 32 2.20 11.45 -11.55
CA THR A 32 2.48 12.81 -12.02
C THR A 32 3.79 13.34 -11.44
N TRP A 33 4.12 13.01 -10.19
CA TRP A 33 5.42 13.35 -9.62
C TRP A 33 6.58 12.76 -10.42
N CYS A 34 6.48 11.48 -10.77
CA CYS A 34 7.47 10.78 -11.58
C CYS A 34 7.56 11.33 -13.01
N GLN A 35 6.41 11.64 -13.63
CA GLN A 35 6.39 12.21 -14.98
C GLN A 35 7.03 13.59 -15.03
N TYR A 36 6.65 14.48 -14.12
CA TYR A 36 7.03 15.89 -14.19
C TYR A 36 8.43 16.15 -13.64
N TRP A 37 8.83 15.53 -12.52
CA TRP A 37 10.11 15.81 -11.85
C TRP A 37 11.17 14.71 -12.00
N ARG A 38 10.82 13.52 -12.49
CA ARG A 38 11.76 12.39 -12.60
C ARG A 38 12.11 12.00 -14.04
N GLY A 39 11.62 12.77 -15.03
CA GLY A 39 11.93 12.54 -16.44
C GLY A 39 11.12 11.41 -17.09
N GLY A 40 9.97 11.05 -16.51
CA GLY A 40 9.03 10.10 -17.15
C GLY A 40 9.30 8.63 -16.83
N PHE A 41 8.65 7.75 -17.60
CA PHE A 41 8.71 6.31 -17.43
C PHE A 41 9.39 5.65 -18.63
N ALA A 42 10.23 4.66 -18.36
CA ALA A 42 10.86 3.84 -19.38
C ALA A 42 10.93 2.38 -18.91
N LEU A 43 11.00 1.44 -19.86
CA LEU A 43 11.16 -0.01 -19.60
C LEU A 43 12.45 -0.54 -20.24
N ASP A 44 13.42 0.33 -20.43
CA ASP A 44 14.69 0.11 -21.14
C ASP A 44 15.87 -0.15 -20.19
N GLY A 45 15.63 -0.26 -18.89
CA GLY A 45 16.66 -0.39 -17.86
C GLY A 45 17.36 0.94 -17.49
N SER A 46 16.94 2.07 -18.06
CA SER A 46 17.43 3.40 -17.70
C SER A 46 16.88 3.89 -16.36
N ALA A 47 17.26 5.10 -15.96
CA ALA A 47 16.70 5.77 -14.77
C ALA A 47 15.16 5.86 -14.79
N GLY A 48 14.54 5.90 -15.97
CA GLY A 48 13.08 5.88 -16.14
C GLY A 48 12.42 4.57 -15.70
N THR A 49 13.16 3.46 -15.65
CA THR A 49 12.68 2.17 -15.12
C THR A 49 12.52 2.23 -13.61
N PHE A 50 13.41 2.94 -12.91
CA PHE A 50 13.30 3.12 -11.46
C PHE A 50 12.07 3.95 -11.06
N ASN A 51 11.57 4.83 -11.94
CA ASN A 51 10.39 5.64 -11.65
C ASN A 51 9.10 4.82 -11.55
N TRP A 52 9.06 3.61 -12.12
CA TRP A 52 7.95 2.66 -11.91
C TRP A 52 7.87 2.15 -10.48
N HIS A 53 8.99 2.12 -9.76
CA HIS A 53 9.06 1.57 -8.40
C HIS A 53 8.04 2.19 -7.43
N PRO A 54 8.03 3.52 -7.18
CA PRO A 54 7.07 4.13 -6.26
C PRO A 54 5.62 4.00 -6.75
N VAL A 55 5.38 4.05 -8.07
CA VAL A 55 4.04 3.89 -8.65
C VAL A 55 3.49 2.49 -8.40
N LEU A 56 4.30 1.46 -8.64
CA LEU A 56 3.91 0.07 -8.44
C LEU A 56 3.72 -0.26 -6.96
N MET A 57 4.53 0.32 -6.06
CA MET A 57 4.35 0.16 -4.61
C MET A 57 3.01 0.75 -4.12
N VAL A 58 2.70 1.99 -4.50
CA VAL A 58 1.44 2.65 -4.11
C VAL A 58 0.25 1.94 -4.75
N THR A 59 0.35 1.57 -6.02
CA THR A 59 -0.72 0.84 -6.73
C THR A 59 -0.97 -0.51 -6.10
N ALA A 60 0.07 -1.25 -5.70
CA ALA A 60 -0.09 -2.52 -5.00
C ALA A 60 -0.80 -2.36 -3.66
N MET A 61 -0.44 -1.36 -2.86
CA MET A 61 -1.16 -1.07 -1.61
C MET A 61 -2.64 -0.75 -1.85
N VAL A 62 -2.94 0.04 -2.89
CA VAL A 62 -4.31 0.47 -3.22
C VAL A 62 -5.16 -0.69 -3.77
N VAL A 63 -4.60 -1.51 -4.66
CA VAL A 63 -5.31 -2.61 -5.33
C VAL A 63 -5.44 -3.84 -4.43
N LEU A 64 -4.44 -4.15 -3.59
CA LEU A 64 -4.49 -5.34 -2.73
C LEU A 64 -5.27 -5.10 -1.43
N TYR A 65 -5.29 -3.87 -0.89
CA TYR A 65 -6.07 -3.54 0.33
C TYR A 65 -7.41 -2.86 0.05
N GLY A 66 -7.59 -2.21 -1.11
CA GLY A 66 -8.88 -1.74 -1.59
C GLY A 66 -9.65 -2.90 -2.18
N ALA A 67 -10.75 -3.31 -1.56
CA ALA A 67 -11.56 -4.47 -1.89
C ALA A 67 -12.20 -4.44 -3.29
N VAL A 68 -11.39 -4.51 -4.34
CA VAL A 68 -11.84 -4.69 -5.72
C VAL A 68 -11.48 -6.12 -6.16
N PRO A 69 -12.44 -6.93 -6.63
CA PRO A 69 -12.21 -8.31 -7.05
C PRO A 69 -11.47 -8.44 -8.39
N TRP A 70 -10.57 -7.51 -8.73
CA TRP A 70 -9.62 -7.72 -9.83
C TRP A 70 -8.39 -8.51 -9.35
N ALA A 71 -8.66 -9.60 -8.64
CA ALA A 71 -7.68 -10.65 -8.38
C ALA A 71 -7.48 -11.43 -9.68
N GLY A 72 -6.57 -10.94 -10.53
CA GLY A 72 -6.27 -11.64 -11.78
C GLY A 72 -5.02 -11.21 -12.53
N LEU A 73 -4.48 -10.00 -12.36
CA LEU A 73 -3.47 -9.52 -13.33
C LEU A 73 -2.22 -8.81 -12.78
N LEU A 74 -2.11 -8.55 -11.48
CA LEU A 74 -1.04 -7.67 -10.98
C LEU A 74 -0.09 -8.30 -9.95
N GLY A 75 -0.15 -9.62 -9.74
CA GLY A 75 0.76 -10.34 -8.85
C GLY A 75 2.11 -10.75 -9.47
N CYS A 76 2.20 -10.85 -10.80
CA CYS A 76 3.39 -11.41 -11.45
C CYS A 76 4.48 -10.38 -11.83
N CYS A 77 4.14 -9.11 -11.98
CA CYS A 77 5.15 -8.07 -12.27
C CYS A 77 6.04 -7.71 -11.07
N TRP A 78 5.73 -8.24 -9.89
CA TRP A 78 6.41 -7.96 -8.63
C TRP A 78 7.85 -8.53 -8.55
N VAL A 79 8.15 -9.60 -9.31
CA VAL A 79 9.44 -10.32 -9.20
C VAL A 79 10.40 -10.03 -10.36
N LEU A 80 9.90 -9.69 -11.56
CA LEU A 80 10.76 -9.56 -12.74
C LEU A 80 11.42 -8.18 -12.90
N GLY A 81 10.90 -7.15 -12.23
CA GLY A 81 11.53 -5.81 -12.22
C GLY A 81 12.78 -5.70 -11.34
N TRP A 82 13.00 -6.66 -10.42
CA TRP A 82 14.09 -6.61 -9.44
C TRP A 82 15.40 -7.25 -9.91
N ALA A 83 15.38 -7.98 -11.03
CA ALA A 83 16.59 -8.60 -11.58
C ALA A 83 17.49 -7.59 -12.33
N GLY A 84 16.97 -6.41 -12.68
CA GLY A 84 17.64 -5.43 -13.53
C GLY A 84 18.00 -4.13 -12.81
N GLY A 85 19.04 -4.14 -11.97
CA GLY A 85 19.82 -2.92 -11.72
C GLY A 85 19.53 -2.13 -10.45
N ALA A 86 19.94 -2.67 -9.30
CA ALA A 86 20.72 -1.96 -8.28
C ALA A 86 21.04 -2.93 -7.14
N ARG A 87 22.32 -3.26 -6.96
CA ARG A 87 22.83 -3.94 -5.77
C ARG A 87 22.77 -2.99 -4.56
N ARG A 88 21.58 -2.73 -4.02
CA ARG A 88 21.37 -2.39 -2.61
C ARG A 88 20.59 -3.56 -2.02
N ALA A 89 21.07 -4.07 -0.89
CA ALA A 89 20.49 -5.22 -0.21
C ALA A 89 18.95 -5.16 -0.25
N LEU A 90 18.31 -6.28 -0.61
CA LEU A 90 16.87 -6.44 -0.39
C LEU A 90 16.57 -5.92 1.03
N PRO A 91 15.53 -5.09 1.24
CA PRO A 91 15.13 -4.78 2.61
C PRO A 91 14.91 -6.12 3.31
N ALA A 92 15.35 -6.24 4.57
CA ALA A 92 15.26 -7.50 5.32
C ALA A 92 13.81 -8.05 5.40
N SER A 93 12.80 -7.21 5.07
CA SER A 93 11.39 -7.57 4.97
C SER A 93 10.98 -8.29 3.67
N ALA A 94 11.75 -8.21 2.58
CA ALA A 94 11.34 -8.75 1.27
C ALA A 94 11.04 -10.27 1.28
N PRO A 95 11.81 -11.14 1.97
CA PRO A 95 11.48 -12.57 2.07
C PRO A 95 10.17 -12.82 2.84
N LEU A 96 9.90 -12.00 3.85
CA LEU A 96 8.69 -12.06 4.67
C LEU A 96 7.47 -11.62 3.86
N GLU A 97 7.60 -10.56 3.06
CA GLU A 97 6.56 -10.07 2.15
C GLU A 97 6.16 -11.12 1.11
N PHE A 98 7.15 -11.72 0.44
CA PHE A 98 6.91 -12.76 -0.55
C PHE A 98 6.24 -14.00 0.07
N SER A 99 6.76 -14.45 1.21
CA SER A 99 6.20 -15.61 1.93
C SER A 99 4.77 -15.33 2.39
N GLN A 100 4.51 -14.13 2.90
CA GLN A 100 3.17 -13.73 3.34
C GLN A 100 2.18 -13.69 2.19
N TRP A 101 2.60 -13.22 1.02
CA TRP A 101 1.75 -13.20 -0.17
C TRP A 101 1.44 -14.61 -0.68
N VAL A 102 2.46 -15.47 -0.82
CA VAL A 102 2.30 -16.85 -1.30
C VAL A 102 1.38 -17.65 -0.39
N VAL A 103 1.59 -17.56 0.93
CA VAL A 103 0.78 -18.28 1.91
C VAL A 103 -0.63 -17.70 1.96
N GLY A 104 -0.80 -16.36 2.00
CA GLY A 104 -2.10 -15.69 1.97
C GLY A 104 -2.94 -16.04 0.74
N PHE A 105 -2.33 -16.03 -0.44
CA PHE A 105 -2.99 -16.41 -1.69
C PHE A 105 -3.44 -17.88 -1.65
N SER A 106 -2.52 -18.77 -1.26
CA SER A 106 -2.79 -20.21 -1.24
C SER A 106 -3.88 -20.59 -0.23
N THR A 107 -3.95 -19.93 0.92
CA THR A 107 -4.91 -20.25 1.98
C THR A 107 -6.29 -19.61 1.78
N PHE A 108 -6.36 -18.37 1.29
CA PHE A 108 -7.62 -17.60 1.27
C PHE A 108 -8.27 -17.44 -0.11
N LEU A 109 -7.49 -17.49 -1.20
CA LEU A 109 -8.04 -17.35 -2.56
C LEU A 109 -8.35 -18.70 -3.22
N LEU A 110 -7.54 -19.73 -2.96
CA LEU A 110 -7.72 -21.02 -3.61
C LEU A 110 -8.73 -21.91 -2.87
N PRO A 111 -9.59 -22.66 -3.59
CA PRO A 111 -10.68 -23.43 -2.99
C PRO A 111 -10.21 -24.68 -2.24
N TRP A 112 -8.96 -25.13 -2.44
CA TRP A 112 -8.43 -26.37 -1.86
C TRP A 112 -7.93 -26.24 -0.42
N ALA A 113 -7.75 -25.02 0.09
CA ALA A 113 -7.28 -24.81 1.45
C ALA A 113 -8.36 -25.21 2.47
N PRO A 114 -8.06 -26.14 3.41
CA PRO A 114 -9.05 -26.60 4.36
C PRO A 114 -9.42 -25.51 5.36
N THR A 115 -10.66 -25.52 5.83
CA THR A 115 -11.23 -24.46 6.68
C THR A 115 -10.46 -24.26 7.99
N TRP A 116 -9.98 -25.35 8.60
CA TRP A 116 -9.17 -25.29 9.83
C TRP A 116 -7.89 -24.48 9.64
N LEU A 117 -7.23 -24.60 8.47
CA LEU A 117 -6.00 -23.88 8.16
C LEU A 117 -6.29 -22.38 8.02
N ARG A 118 -7.42 -22.02 7.41
CA ARG A 118 -7.84 -20.62 7.27
C ARG A 118 -8.09 -19.97 8.63
N VAL A 119 -8.71 -20.69 9.57
CA VAL A 119 -9.00 -20.18 10.92
C VAL A 119 -7.70 -19.95 11.70
N VAL A 120 -6.77 -20.90 11.68
CA VAL A 120 -5.48 -20.78 12.38
C VAL A 120 -4.59 -19.70 11.76
N TYR A 121 -4.55 -19.60 10.43
CA TYR A 121 -3.67 -18.66 9.74
C TYR A 121 -4.22 -17.23 9.66
N LYS A 122 -5.54 -17.01 9.74
CA LYS A 122 -6.19 -15.67 9.73
C LYS A 122 -5.54 -14.65 10.69
N PRO A 123 -5.36 -14.93 12.00
CA PRO A 123 -4.73 -13.97 12.90
C PRO A 123 -3.27 -13.67 12.53
N LEU A 124 -2.52 -14.67 12.10
CA LEU A 124 -1.12 -14.53 11.66
C LEU A 124 -1.02 -13.68 10.39
N HIS A 125 -1.92 -13.92 9.44
CA HIS A 125 -2.02 -13.19 8.18
C HIS A 125 -2.32 -11.71 8.42
N VAL A 126 -3.30 -11.41 9.27
CA VAL A 126 -3.67 -10.03 9.62
C VAL A 126 -2.54 -9.32 10.35
N PHE A 127 -1.85 -9.99 11.29
CA PHE A 127 -0.72 -9.41 12.01
C PHE A 127 0.42 -9.01 11.07
N PHE A 128 1.01 -9.99 10.38
CA PHE A 128 2.13 -9.72 9.47
C PHE A 128 1.72 -8.83 8.30
N GLY A 129 0.49 -8.95 7.79
CA GLY A 129 -0.03 -8.06 6.75
C GLY A 129 -0.14 -6.59 7.21
N SER A 130 -0.52 -6.36 8.46
CA SER A 130 -0.55 -5.01 9.04
C SER A 130 0.86 -4.45 9.27
N THR A 131 1.79 -5.29 9.74
CA THR A 131 3.20 -4.89 9.92
C THR A 131 3.87 -4.53 8.60
N ILE A 132 3.67 -5.35 7.56
CA ILE A 132 4.20 -5.10 6.21
C ILE A 132 3.64 -3.79 5.65
N LEU A 133 2.36 -3.50 5.84
CA LEU A 133 1.74 -2.25 5.40
C LEU A 133 2.42 -1.02 6.03
N VAL A 134 2.69 -1.06 7.33
CA VAL A 134 3.39 0.03 8.04
C VAL A 134 4.85 0.15 7.62
N LEU A 135 5.56 -0.97 7.44
CA LEU A 135 6.94 -0.96 6.96
C LEU A 135 7.05 -0.39 5.55
N ALA A 136 6.13 -0.76 4.66
CA ALA A 136 6.13 -0.26 3.31
C ALA A 136 5.70 1.23 3.24
N LEU A 137 4.84 1.71 4.15
CA LEU A 137 4.62 3.16 4.33
C LEU A 137 5.91 3.88 4.73
N ALA A 138 6.63 3.36 5.74
CA ALA A 138 7.89 3.94 6.20
C ALA A 138 8.94 3.97 5.08
N SER A 139 9.02 2.89 4.28
CA SER A 139 9.90 2.82 3.10
C SER A 139 9.52 3.85 2.04
N CYS A 140 8.24 4.01 1.73
CA CYS A 140 7.76 5.01 0.76
C CYS A 140 8.08 6.44 1.22
N VAL A 141 7.81 6.77 2.48
CA VAL A 141 8.09 8.11 3.05
C VAL A 141 9.60 8.38 3.09
N SER A 142 10.42 7.40 3.51
CA SER A 142 11.88 7.53 3.49
C SER A 142 12.40 7.71 2.06
N GLY A 143 11.88 6.94 1.10
CA GLY A 143 12.27 7.04 -0.31
C GLY A 143 11.91 8.40 -0.95
N ILE A 144 10.75 8.97 -0.61
CA ILE A 144 10.37 10.33 -1.00
C ILE A 144 11.38 11.33 -0.43
N ASN A 145 11.70 11.23 0.87
CA ASN A 145 12.66 12.12 1.53
C ASN A 145 14.07 12.01 0.93
N GLU A 146 14.57 10.80 0.69
CA GLU A 146 15.88 10.58 0.05
C GLU A 146 15.91 11.19 -1.36
N LYS A 147 14.86 10.96 -2.17
CA LYS A 147 14.77 11.50 -3.52
C LYS A 147 14.72 13.03 -3.53
N LEU A 148 13.96 13.64 -2.63
CA LEU A 148 13.92 15.09 -2.45
C LEU A 148 15.29 15.61 -2.01
N PHE A 149 15.92 14.98 -1.03
CA PHE A 149 17.21 15.40 -0.50
C PHE A 149 18.30 15.36 -1.57
N PHE A 150 18.41 14.28 -2.34
CA PHE A 150 19.40 14.17 -3.41
C PHE A 150 19.09 15.08 -4.61
N SER A 151 17.82 15.24 -4.97
CA SER A 151 17.41 16.09 -6.11
C SER A 151 17.64 17.58 -5.80
N LEU A 152 17.20 18.04 -4.63
CA LEU A 152 17.23 19.46 -4.27
C LEU A 152 18.62 19.92 -3.80
N LYS A 153 19.44 19.04 -3.22
CA LYS A 153 20.84 19.36 -2.90
C LYS A 153 21.70 19.56 -4.16
N ASN A 154 21.31 18.94 -5.28
CA ASN A 154 22.01 19.06 -6.56
C ASN A 154 21.47 20.23 -7.42
N GLN A 155 20.30 20.77 -7.06
CA GLN A 155 19.73 21.96 -7.69
C GLN A 155 20.08 23.22 -6.89
N THR A 156 19.99 24.39 -7.53
CA THR A 156 20.32 25.70 -6.93
C THR A 156 19.31 26.18 -5.87
N MET A 157 18.30 25.38 -5.53
CA MET A 157 17.19 25.73 -4.65
C MET A 157 17.17 24.83 -3.41
N GLU A 158 17.33 25.42 -2.24
CA GLU A 158 17.33 24.69 -0.97
C GLU A 158 15.93 24.18 -0.59
N TYR A 159 15.83 22.97 -0.03
CA TYR A 159 14.56 22.39 0.43
C TYR A 159 13.79 23.29 1.41
N GLN A 160 14.50 24.08 2.22
CA GLN A 160 13.91 25.02 3.19
C GLN A 160 13.02 26.08 2.54
N LEU A 161 13.25 26.40 1.27
CA LEU A 161 12.44 27.34 0.50
C LEU A 161 11.13 26.71 -0.02
N LEU A 162 10.87 25.44 0.31
CA LEU A 162 9.69 24.68 -0.12
C LEU A 162 9.42 24.84 -1.62
N PRO A 163 10.37 24.42 -2.49
CA PRO A 163 10.14 24.44 -3.92
C PRO A 163 8.87 23.63 -4.27
N PRO A 164 8.21 23.91 -5.42
CA PRO A 164 6.96 23.24 -5.78
C PRO A 164 7.02 21.71 -5.73
N GLU A 165 8.19 21.13 -6.07
CA GLU A 165 8.44 19.69 -5.94
C GLU A 165 8.31 19.20 -4.48
N ALA A 166 8.91 19.93 -3.53
CA ALA A 166 8.91 19.57 -2.12
C ALA A 166 7.49 19.61 -1.54
N VAL A 167 6.73 20.66 -1.85
CA VAL A 167 5.32 20.77 -1.41
C VAL A 167 4.49 19.61 -1.97
N PHE A 168 4.67 19.31 -3.26
CA PHE A 168 3.95 18.22 -3.93
C PHE A 168 4.26 16.85 -3.30
N ALA A 169 5.55 16.54 -3.14
CA ALA A 169 6.00 15.27 -2.60
C ALA A 169 5.66 15.11 -1.10
N ASN A 170 5.68 16.19 -0.32
CA ASN A 170 5.21 16.18 1.08
C ASN A 170 3.71 15.93 1.17
N THR A 171 2.93 16.52 0.27
CA THR A 171 1.49 16.29 0.19
C THR A 171 1.20 14.83 -0.17
N LEU A 172 1.94 14.25 -1.12
CA LEU A 172 1.88 12.81 -1.42
C LEU A 172 2.21 11.96 -0.18
N GLY A 173 3.26 12.29 0.57
CA GLY A 173 3.61 11.59 1.81
C GLY A 173 2.48 11.61 2.85
N LEU A 174 1.84 12.78 3.06
CA LEU A 174 0.70 12.92 3.96
C LEU A 174 -0.53 12.13 3.50
N LEU A 175 -0.81 12.10 2.19
CA LEU A 175 -1.89 11.31 1.61
C LEU A 175 -1.67 9.80 1.84
N LEU A 176 -0.43 9.32 1.68
CA LEU A 176 -0.09 7.92 1.96
C LEU A 176 -0.25 7.56 3.45
N ILE A 177 0.16 8.46 4.35
CA ILE A 177 -0.04 8.27 5.80
C ILE A 177 -1.53 8.21 6.11
N LEU A 178 -2.34 9.13 5.58
CA LEU A 178 -3.79 9.14 5.76
C LEU A 178 -4.43 7.85 5.24
N PHE A 179 -4.03 7.38 4.06
CA PHE A 179 -4.53 6.14 3.47
C PHE A 179 -4.26 4.93 4.39
N VAL A 180 -3.03 4.76 4.85
CA VAL A 180 -2.65 3.63 5.73
C VAL A 180 -3.36 3.71 7.07
N LEU A 181 -3.51 4.89 7.66
CA LEU A 181 -4.27 5.08 8.90
C LEU A 181 -5.73 4.67 8.74
N LEU A 182 -6.37 5.02 7.61
CA LEU A 182 -7.73 4.61 7.31
C LEU A 182 -7.84 3.09 7.11
N VAL A 183 -6.89 2.45 6.43
CA VAL A 183 -6.85 0.98 6.30
C VAL A 183 -6.75 0.32 7.67
N LEU A 184 -5.82 0.75 8.53
CA LEU A 184 -5.66 0.19 9.88
C LEU A 184 -6.89 0.43 10.75
N ALA A 185 -7.51 1.62 10.65
CA ALA A 185 -8.75 1.92 11.35
C ALA A 185 -9.89 0.99 10.89
N ALA A 186 -9.97 0.67 9.60
CA ALA A 186 -10.96 -0.26 9.07
C ALA A 186 -10.76 -1.68 9.61
N LEU A 187 -9.51 -2.16 9.64
CA LEU A 187 -9.16 -3.48 10.18
C LEU A 187 -9.43 -3.59 11.69
N ALA A 188 -9.28 -2.48 12.42
CA ALA A 188 -9.53 -2.42 13.86
C ALA A 188 -11.02 -2.36 14.23
N ARG A 189 -11.91 -2.02 13.30
CA ARG A 189 -13.35 -1.84 13.58
C ARG A 189 -14.04 -3.19 13.83
N PRO A 190 -14.51 -3.49 15.05
CA PRO A 190 -15.19 -4.75 15.33
C PRO A 190 -16.52 -4.87 14.60
N SER A 191 -17.23 -3.76 14.38
CA SER A 191 -18.52 -3.71 13.68
C SER A 191 -18.44 -4.08 12.19
N TRP A 192 -17.25 -4.09 11.61
CA TRP A 192 -17.01 -4.47 10.20
C TRP A 192 -16.35 -5.83 10.07
N LYS A 193 -16.08 -6.52 11.19
CA LYS A 193 -15.61 -7.90 11.15
C LYS A 193 -16.77 -8.78 10.72
N ARG A 194 -16.52 -9.67 9.75
CA ARG A 194 -17.49 -10.68 9.34
C ARG A 194 -17.78 -11.59 10.56
N PRO A 195 -19.05 -11.89 10.87
CA PRO A 195 -19.39 -12.87 11.91
C PRO A 195 -18.69 -14.19 11.64
N ASP A 196 -18.13 -14.81 12.69
CA ASP A 196 -17.55 -16.15 12.57
C ASP A 196 -18.69 -17.14 12.30
N ALA A 197 -18.50 -18.04 11.33
CA ALA A 197 -19.55 -18.95 10.85
C ALA A 197 -20.00 -20.00 11.89
N ASP A 198 -19.33 -20.05 13.05
CA ASP A 198 -19.50 -21.08 14.07
C ASP A 198 -20.16 -20.57 15.37
N SER A 199 -20.86 -19.42 15.34
CA SER A 199 -21.69 -19.02 16.48
C SER A 199 -22.86 -20.00 16.65
N PRO A 200 -23.08 -20.59 17.86
CA PRO A 200 -24.13 -21.56 18.11
C PRO A 200 -25.56 -21.03 17.90
N ASP A 201 -25.72 -19.72 17.68
CA ASP A 201 -27.00 -19.06 17.41
C ASP A 201 -27.46 -19.18 15.95
N SER A 202 -26.70 -19.87 15.08
CA SER A 202 -27.09 -20.13 13.68
C SER A 202 -28.04 -21.33 13.50
N CYS A 203 -28.42 -21.97 14.61
CA CYS A 203 -29.41 -23.04 14.67
C CYS A 203 -30.51 -22.70 15.69
N GLN A 204 -31.19 -21.57 15.51
CA GLN A 204 -32.53 -21.31 16.07
C GLN A 204 -33.41 -20.59 15.05
#